data_AF-A0A6P6WTQ4-F1
#
_entry.id   AF-A0A6P6WTQ4-F1
#
_cell.length_a   1.000
_cell.length_b   1.000
_cell.length_c   1.000
_cell.angle_alpha   90.00
_cell.angle_beta   90.00
_cell.angle_gamma   90.00
#
_symmetry.space_group_name_H-M   'P 1'
#
loop_
_entity.id
_entity.type
_entity.pdbx_description
1 polymer ?
#
loop_
_entity_poly.entity_id
_entity_poly.type
_entity_poly.pdbx_seq_one_letter_code
_entity_poly.pdbx_strand_id
1 'polypeptide(L)' 'MVLSTNSQLWYQLSKILAENAAWDFSKEHGIDMIAINPRMVIGPFLQPSATLNAKVILSLVNGMLLILDFWKIISKNC' A
#
# COMPACT_ATOMS: atom_id res chain seq x y z
N MET A 1 6.20 -2.99 -20.27
CA MET A 1 5.09 -2.13 -20.75
C MET A 1 4.43 -1.52 -19.52
N VAL A 2 4.74 -0.27 -19.17
CA VAL A 2 4.03 0.47 -18.13
C VAL A 2 3.12 1.48 -18.83
N LEU A 3 1.83 1.19 -18.85
CA LEU A 3 0.83 2.16 -19.26
C LEU A 3 0.56 3.10 -18.08
N SER A 4 1.06 4.32 -18.17
CA SER A 4 0.68 5.44 -17.31
C SER A 4 -0.12 6.43 -18.15
N THR A 5 -1.41 6.19 -18.28
CA THR A 5 -2.35 7.21 -18.75
C THR A 5 -3.56 7.24 -17.81
N ASN A 6 -3.69 8.34 -17.07
CA ASN A 6 -4.87 8.78 -16.30
C ASN A 6 -5.06 8.40 -14.81
N SER A 7 -4.09 7.79 -14.12
CA SER A 7 -4.03 7.88 -12.64
C SER A 7 -2.59 7.77 -12.15
N GLN A 8 -2.19 8.64 -11.22
CA GLN A 8 -0.82 8.69 -10.68
C GLN A 8 -0.57 7.49 -9.74
N LEU A 9 -0.35 6.30 -10.30
CA LEU A 9 -0.10 5.04 -9.58
C LEU A 9 1.37 4.91 -9.12
N TRP A 10 1.96 5.99 -8.60
CA TRP A 10 3.37 6.05 -8.24
C TRP A 10 3.74 5.07 -7.12
N TYR A 11 2.83 4.85 -6.16
CA TYR A 11 3.04 3.87 -5.10
C TYR A 11 3.11 2.44 -5.67
N GLN A 12 2.22 2.10 -6.58
CA GLN A 12 2.21 0.77 -7.21
C GLN A 12 3.48 0.58 -8.05
N LEU A 13 3.86 1.59 -8.82
CA LEU A 13 5.08 1.55 -9.62
C LEU A 13 6.33 1.37 -8.73
N SER A 14 6.43 2.12 -7.63
CA SER A 14 7.58 2.00 -6.73
C SER A 14 7.68 0.63 -6.08
N LYS A 15 6.54 0.01 -5.72
CA LYS A 15 6.53 -1.36 -5.19
C LYS A 15 6.99 -2.39 -6.21
N ILE A 16 6.54 -2.29 -7.47
CA ILE A 16 6.97 -3.19 -8.54
C ILE A 16 8.48 -3.05 -8.80
N LEU A 17 8.98 -1.82 -8.90
CA LEU A 17 10.41 -1.57 -9.16
C LEU A 17 11.29 -2.08 -8.01
N ALA A 18 10.87 -1.86 -6.76
CA ALA A 18 11.61 -2.34 -5.59
C ALA A 18 11.64 -3.86 -5.49
N GLU A 19 10.53 -4.54 -5.77
CA GLU A 19 10.45 -6.01 -5.73
C GLU A 19 11.30 -6.63 -6.85
N ASN A 20 11.26 -6.09 -8.07
CA ASN A 20 12.12 -6.55 -9.16
C ASN A 20 13.61 -6.43 -8.80
N ALA A 21 14.03 -5.28 -8.27
CA ALA A 21 15.41 -5.06 -7.86
C ALA A 21 15.86 -6.03 -6.74
N ALA A 22 14.97 -6.33 -5.79
CA ALA A 22 15.26 -7.30 -4.73
C ALA A 22 15.39 -8.74 -5.25
N TRP A 23 14.57 -9.13 -6.24
CA TRP A 23 14.67 -10.43 -6.90
C TRP A 23 15.93 -10.59 -7.74
N ASP A 24 16.37 -9.53 -8.42
CA ASP A 24 17.62 -9.58 -9.20
C ASP A 24 18.83 -9.67 -8.27
N PHE A 25 18.88 -8.86 -7.22
CA PHE A 25 19.93 -8.91 -6.20
C PHE A 25 20.02 -10.27 -5.51
N SER A 26 18.88 -10.86 -5.11
CA SER A 26 18.89 -12.16 -4.42
C SER A 26 19.45 -13.28 -5.31
N LYS A 27 19.12 -13.32 -6.61
CA LYS A 27 19.67 -14.28 -7.57
C LYS A 27 21.18 -14.09 -7.76
N GLU A 28 21.64 -12.85 -7.90
CA GLU A 28 23.06 -12.53 -8.08
C GLU A 28 23.91 -12.94 -6.87
N HIS A 29 23.33 -12.88 -5.67
CA HIS A 29 24.03 -13.15 -4.41
C HIS A 29 23.70 -14.53 -3.79
N GLY A 30 22.94 -15.38 -4.48
CA GLY A 30 22.58 -16.72 -3.99
C GLY A 30 21.74 -16.72 -2.70
N ILE A 31 20.92 -15.68 -2.50
CA ILE A 31 20.04 -15.54 -1.34
C ILE A 31 18.72 -16.26 -1.63
N ASP A 32 18.31 -17.16 -0.72
CA ASP A 32 16.98 -17.79 -0.76
C ASP A 32 15.92 -16.80 -0.24
N MET A 33 15.40 -15.99 -1.16
CA MET A 33 14.44 -14.93 -0.87
C MET A 33 13.00 -15.42 -1.07
N ILE A 34 12.12 -15.05 -0.13
CA ILE A 34 10.67 -15.13 -0.30
C ILE A 34 10.05 -13.73 -0.18
N ALA A 35 8.99 -13.49 -0.94
CA ALA A 35 8.20 -12.26 -0.86
C ALA A 35 6.79 -12.56 -0.33
N ILE A 36 6.30 -11.72 0.58
CA ILE A 36 4.91 -11.72 1.03
C ILE A 36 4.29 -10.41 0.58
N ASN A 37 3.24 -10.49 -0.23
CA ASN A 37 2.63 -9.34 -0.91
C ASN A 37 1.22 -9.04 -0.33
N PRO A 38 1.12 -8.45 0.87
CA PRO A 38 -0.16 -8.11 1.46
C PRO A 38 -0.81 -6.92 0.73
N ARG A 39 -2.15 -6.84 0.80
CA ARG A 39 -2.91 -5.66 0.39
C ARG A 39 -3.24 -4.80 1.61
N MET A 40 -4.47 -4.89 2.11
CA MET A 40 -4.92 -4.18 3.29
C MET A 40 -4.72 -5.08 4.50
N VAL A 41 -3.90 -4.62 5.45
CA VAL A 41 -3.64 -5.34 6.70
C VAL A 41 -4.52 -4.77 7.81
N ILE A 42 -5.25 -5.65 8.49
CA ILE A 42 -6.15 -5.36 9.60
C ILE A 42 -5.79 -6.24 10.79
N GLY A 43 -5.92 -5.71 12.01
CA GLY A 43 -5.56 -6.45 13.23
C GLY A 43 -5.32 -5.54 14.43
N PRO A 44 -4.97 -6.11 15.59
CA PRO A 44 -4.65 -5.35 16.79
C PRO A 44 -3.41 -4.47 16.57
N PHE A 45 -3.46 -3.24 17.09
CA PHE A 45 -2.36 -2.28 16.97
C PHE A 45 -1.36 -2.47 18.12
N LEU A 46 -0.08 -2.59 17.76
CA LEU A 46 1.01 -2.52 18.74
C LEU A 46 1.34 -1.08 19.14
N GLN A 47 0.91 -0.10 18.33
CA GLN A 47 1.19 1.33 18.52
C GLN A 47 -0.12 2.11 18.78
N PRO A 48 -0.08 3.24 19.53
CA PRO A 48 -1.28 4.04 19.81
C PRO A 48 -1.85 4.76 18.58
N SER A 49 -1.04 4.93 17.53
CA SER A 49 -1.43 5.68 16.32
C SER A 49 -2.03 4.77 15.25
N ALA A 50 -3.20 5.17 14.74
CA ALA A 50 -3.93 4.45 13.70
C ALA A 50 -3.19 4.50 12.35
N THR A 51 -3.00 3.34 11.72
CA THR A 51 -2.48 3.23 10.36
C THR A 51 -3.50 3.73 9.34
N LEU A 52 -3.09 3.99 8.10
CA LEU A 52 -3.99 4.43 7.04
C LEU A 52 -5.19 3.49 6.84
N ASN A 53 -4.94 2.17 6.85
CA ASN A 53 -5.99 1.15 6.74
C ASN A 53 -6.98 1.23 7.92
N ALA A 54 -6.47 1.45 9.13
CA ALA A 54 -7.29 1.62 10.33
C ALA A 54 -8.18 2.86 10.24
N LYS A 55 -7.65 3.97 9.72
CA LYS A 55 -8.41 5.21 9.52
C LYS A 55 -9.54 5.01 8.50
N VAL A 56 -9.28 4.28 7.41
CA VAL A 56 -10.30 3.92 6.43
C VAL A 56 -11.41 3.09 7.08
N ILE A 57 -11.06 2.07 7.86
CA ILE A 57 -12.05 1.22 8.54
C ILE A 57 -12.83 2.00 9.60
N LEU A 58 -12.16 2.80 10.43
CA LEU A 58 -12.81 3.65 11.43
C LEU A 58 -13.81 4.60 10.78
N SER A 59 -13.46 5.18 9.64
CA SER A 59 -14.37 6.06 8.90
C SER A 59 -15.60 5.34 8.35
N LEU A 60 -15.46 4.08 7.95
CA LEU A 60 -16.60 3.24 7.54
C LEU A 60 -17.55 2.96 8.70
N VAL A 61 -17.00 2.56 9.85
CA VAL A 61 -17.77 2.30 11.07
C VAL A 61 -18.53 3.56 11.51
N ASN A 62 -17.94 4.73 11.29
CA ASN A 62 -18.55 6.03 11.58
C ASN A 62 -19.53 6.53 10.49
N GLY A 63 -19.90 5.69 9.52
CA GLY A 63 -20.98 5.97 8.56
C GLY A 63 -20.56 6.60 7.23
N MET A 64 -19.28 6.51 6.84
CA MET A 64 -18.78 7.12 5.61
C MET A 64 -18.91 6.22 4.35
N LEU A 65 -19.20 6.82 3.18
CA LEU A 65 -19.36 6.12 1.90
C LEU A 65 -18.04 6.05 1.11
N LEU A 66 -17.55 4.83 0.86
CA LEU A 66 -16.21 4.53 0.32
C LEU A 66 -15.82 5.26 -0.97
N ILE A 67 -16.77 5.49 -1.88
CA ILE A 67 -16.45 5.98 -3.22
C ILE A 67 -16.10 7.48 -3.25
N LEU A 68 -16.74 8.31 -2.41
CA LEU A 68 -16.57 9.77 -2.45
C LEU A 68 -15.49 10.26 -1.48
N ASP A 69 -15.30 9.56 -0.37
CA ASP A 69 -14.47 10.07 0.73
C ASP A 69 -13.09 9.41 0.83
N PHE A 70 -12.83 8.32 0.09
CA PHE A 70 -11.51 7.67 0.10
C PHE A 70 -10.41 8.64 -0.37
N TRP A 71 -10.65 9.37 -1.46
CA TRP A 71 -9.68 10.35 -1.97
C TRP A 71 -9.42 11.48 -0.98
N LYS A 72 -10.43 11.91 -0.21
CA LYS A 72 -10.28 12.92 0.84
C LYS A 72 -9.42 12.43 2.02
N ILE A 73 -9.46 11.13 2.35
CA ILE A 73 -8.60 10.55 3.38
C ILE A 73 -7.15 10.53 2.92
N ILE A 74 -6.91 10.15 1.66
CA ILE A 74 -5.57 10.11 1.09
C ILE A 74 -4.99 11.52 0.96
N SER A 75 -5.78 12.50 0.48
CA SER A 75 -5.31 13.87 0.29
C SER A 75 -5.03 14.62 1.60
N LYS A 76 -5.64 14.23 2.73
CA LYS A 76 -5.44 14.88 4.04
C LYS A 76 -4.14 14.47 4.75
N ASN A 77 -3.40 13.48 4.23
CA ASN A 77 -2.13 13.04 4.80
C ASN A 77 -0.93 13.34 3.87
N CYS A 78 -1.13 14.15 2.82
CA CYS A 78 -0.07 14.79 2.03
C CYS A 78 0.03 16.27 2.40
#